data_AF-A0A6I4IF46-F1
#
_entry.id   AF-A0A6I4IF46-F1
#
_cell.length_a   1.000
_cell.length_b   1.000
_cell.length_c   1.000
_cell.angle_alpha   90.00
_cell.angle_beta   90.00
_cell.angle_gamma   90.00
#
_symmetry.space_group_name_H-M   'P 1'
#
loop_
_entity.id
_entity.type
_entity.pdbx_description
1 polymer ?
#
loop_
_entity_poly.entity_id
_entity_poly.type
_entity_poly.pdbx_seq_one_letter_code
_entity_poly.pdbx_strand_id
1 'polypeptide(L)' 'MSVIYILITVSIVVAIVFLIAFIKAVKSGQFDDDYTPSVRILFDDEIKKSPSKIIKVEKQKSI' A
#
# COMPACT_ATOMS: atom_id res chain seq x y z
N MET A 1 21.61 -32.02 32.39
CA MET A 1 20.30 -32.18 31.72
C MET A 1 19.31 -31.03 31.99
N SER A 2 19.75 -29.85 32.46
CA SER A 2 18.86 -28.69 32.69
C SER A 2 18.92 -27.65 31.56
N VAL A 3 20.04 -27.59 30.83
CA VAL A 3 20.30 -26.63 29.75
C VAL A 3 19.25 -26.72 28.63
N ILE A 4 18.70 -27.91 28.40
CA ILE A 4 17.65 -28.14 27.40
C ILE A 4 16.37 -27.34 27.69
N TYR A 5 16.00 -27.18 28.96
CA TYR A 5 14.81 -26.42 29.33
C TYR A 5 15.01 -24.93 29.06
N ILE A 6 16.20 -24.40 29.36
CA ILE A 6 16.56 -23.00 29.06
C ILE A 6 16.53 -22.75 27.55
N LEU A 7 17.12 -23.64 26.75
CA LEU A 7 17.14 -23.53 25.29
C LEU A 7 15.72 -23.52 24.70
N ILE A 8 14.85 -24.42 25.17
CA ILE A 8 13.46 -24.50 24.71
C ILE A 8 12.71 -23.21 25.05
N THR A 9 12.86 -22.70 26.29
CA THR A 9 12.19 -21.46 26.71
C THR A 9 12.64 -20.27 25.86
N VAL A 10 13.96 -20.10 25.67
CA VAL A 10 14.50 -19.00 24.86
C VAL A 10 14.03 -19.10 23.41
N SER A 11 14.04 -20.30 22.82
CA SER A 11 13.56 -20.53 21.44
C SER A 11 12.09 -20.16 21.27
N ILE A 12 11.23 -20.53 22.23
CA ILE A 12 9.80 -20.22 22.17
C ILE A 12 9.58 -18.71 22.32
N VAL A 13 10.29 -18.05 23.24
CA VAL A 13 10.19 -16.60 23.44
C VAL A 13 10.56 -15.85 22.15
N VAL A 14 11.68 -16.21 21.51
CA VAL A 14 12.10 -15.59 20.25
C VAL A 14 11.07 -15.82 19.16
N ALA A 15 10.53 -17.03 19.03
CA ALA A 15 9.50 -17.35 18.04
C ALA A 15 8.23 -16.52 18.22
N ILE A 16 7.75 -16.36 19.46
CA ILE A 16 6.56 -15.55 19.78
C ILE A 16 6.80 -14.07 19.45
N VAL A 17 7.97 -13.53 19.82
CA VAL A 17 8.34 -12.14 19.50
C VAL A 17 8.35 -11.92 17.99
N PHE A 18 8.96 -12.83 17.24
CA PHE A 18 8.98 -12.76 15.77
C PHE A 18 7.59 -12.82 15.17
N LEU A 19 6.73 -13.71 15.67
CA LEU A 19 5.35 -13.86 15.20
C LEU A 19 4.52 -12.59 15.44
N ILE A 20 4.63 -11.98 16.63
CA ILE A 20 3.92 -10.74 16.95
C ILE A 20 4.41 -9.60 16.05
N ALA A 21 5.73 -9.47 15.88
CA ALA A 21 6.32 -8.47 14.99
C ALA A 21 5.84 -8.64 13.54
N PHE A 22 5.82 -9.89 13.04
CA PHE A 22 5.32 -10.23 11.72
C PHE A 22 3.84 -9.85 11.54
N ILE A 23 2.97 -10.21 12.48
CA ILE A 23 1.53 -9.87 12.42
C ILE A 23 1.34 -8.35 12.45
N LYS A 24 2.09 -7.63 13.29
CA LYS A 24 2.01 -6.15 13.34
C LYS A 24 2.45 -5.53 12.01
N ALA A 25 3.51 -6.02 11.39
CA ALA A 25 3.99 -5.53 10.09
C ALA A 25 2.96 -5.76 8.99
N VAL A 26 2.37 -6.95 8.91
CA VAL A 26 1.33 -7.28 7.92
C VAL A 26 0.07 -6.43 8.14
N LYS A 27 -0.35 -6.24 9.39
CA LYS A 27 -1.53 -5.43 9.72
C LYS A 27 -1.30 -3.92 9.57
N SER A 28 -0.05 -3.47 9.50
CA SER A 28 0.29 -2.04 9.35
C SER A 28 -0.04 -1.46 7.96
N GLY A 29 -0.76 -2.20 7.10
CA GLY A 29 -1.23 -1.68 5.82
C GLY A 29 -0.09 -1.42 4.82
N GLN A 30 1.08 -2.03 5.02
CA GLN A 30 2.19 -1.90 4.07
C GLN A 30 1.85 -2.48 2.68
N PHE A 31 0.75 -3.23 2.58
CA PHE A 31 0.18 -3.76 1.35
C PHE A 31 -1.01 -2.93 0.81
N ASP A 32 -1.37 -1.81 1.44
CA ASP A 32 -2.51 -1.00 0.99
C ASP A 32 -2.22 -0.21 -0.31
N ASP A 33 -0.98 -0.26 -0.82
CA ASP A 33 -0.58 0.30 -2.11
C ASP A 33 -0.70 -0.74 -3.25
N ASP A 34 -1.83 -1.44 -3.30
CA ASP A 34 -2.18 -2.42 -4.36
C ASP A 34 -2.43 -1.75 -5.73
N TYR A 35 -2.49 -0.41 -5.78
CA TYR A 35 -2.64 0.37 -7.00
C TYR A 35 -1.35 1.09 -7.37
N THR A 36 -0.56 0.41 -8.20
CA THR A 36 0.70 0.93 -8.74
C THR A 36 0.53 2.33 -9.35
N PRO A 37 1.45 3.28 -9.09
CA PRO A 37 1.37 4.66 -9.60
C PRO A 37 1.20 4.77 -11.12
N SER A 38 1.71 3.79 -11.87
CA SER A 38 1.57 3.69 -13.33
C SER A 38 0.12 3.59 -13.79
N VAL A 39 -0.75 2.94 -13.00
CA VAL A 39 -2.17 2.74 -13.34
C VAL A 39 -2.97 4.00 -13.02
N ARG A 40 -2.66 4.68 -11.91
CA ARG A 40 -3.29 5.95 -11.53
C ARG A 40 -3.08 7.03 -12.58
N ILE A 41 -1.86 7.12 -13.10
CA ILE A 41 -1.50 8.10 -14.14
C ILE A 41 -2.24 7.87 -15.47
N LEU A 42 -2.53 6.61 -15.81
CA LEU A 42 -3.25 6.26 -17.05
C LEU A 42 -4.73 6.64 -17.02
N PHE A 43 -5.35 6.68 -15.84
CA PHE A 43 -6.78 6.99 -15.68
C PHE A 43 -7.06 8.42 -15.16
N ASP A 44 -6.03 9.12 -14.65
CA ASP A 44 -6.12 10.54 -14.25
C ASP A 44 -6.42 11.47 -15.45
N ASP A 45 -6.05 11.08 -16.67
CA ASP A 45 -6.30 11.84 -17.89
C ASP A 45 -7.74 11.70 -18.41
N GLU A 46 -8.42 10.60 -18.08
CA GLU A 46 -9.81 10.34 -18.48
C GLU A 46 -10.80 11.16 -17.61
N ILE A 47 -10.55 11.22 -16.29
CA ILE A 47 -11.44 11.88 -15.32
C ILE A 47 -11.33 13.42 -15.39
N LYS A 48 -10.19 13.96 -15.84
CA LYS A 48 -9.97 15.41 -16.01
C LYS A 48 -10.60 16.04 -17.25
N LYS A 49 -11.34 15.28 -18.07
CA LYS A 49 -12.29 15.89 -19.02
C LYS A 49 -13.56 16.32 -18.28
N SER A 50 -13.38 17.24 -17.33
CA SER A 50 -14.50 18.02 -16.79
C SER A 50 -15.09 18.88 -17.92
N PRO A 51 -16.41 19.16 -17.89
CA PRO A 51 -17.10 19.91 -18.95
C PRO A 51 -16.52 21.32 -19.17
N SER A 52 -15.71 21.84 -18.25
CA SER A 52 -15.05 23.14 -18.39
C SER A 52 -13.99 23.19 -19.50
N LYS A 53 -13.39 22.06 -19.88
CA LYS A 53 -12.38 22.03 -20.97
C LYS A 53 -13.05 22.03 -22.35
N ILE A 54 -14.25 21.46 -22.47
CA ILE A 54 -15.05 21.47 -23.71
C ILE A 54 -15.47 22.91 -24.06
N ILE A 55 -15.92 23.68 -23.06
CA ILE A 55 -16.38 25.08 -23.24
C ILE A 55 -15.24 26.01 -23.69
N LYS A 56 -13.99 25.75 -23.30
CA LYS A 56 -12.83 26.56 -23.72
C LYS A 56 -12.38 26.27 -25.16
N VAL A 57 -12.54 25.04 -25.63
CA VAL A 57 -12.13 24.64 -26.99
C VAL A 57 -13.12 25.16 -28.04
N GLU A 58 -14.41 25.22 -27.74
CA GLU A 58 -15.44 25.79 -28.63
C GLU A 58 -15.24 27.31 -28.83
N LYS A 59 -14.97 28.06 -27.76
CA LYS A 59 -14.88 29.52 -27.77
C LYS A 59 -13.62 30.07 -28.47
N GLN A 60 -12.59 29.24 -28.64
CA GLN A 60 -11.34 29.62 -29.31
C GLN A 60 -11.37 29.33 -30.82
N LYS A 61 -12.33 28.52 -31.29
CA LYS A 61 -12.50 28.16 -32.71
C LYS A 61 -13.45 29.09 -33.47
N SER A 62 -14.17 29.97 -32.76
CA SER A 62 -15.12 30.94 -33.33
C SER A 62 -14.58 32.38 -33.39
N ILE A 63 -13.26 32.57 -33.25
CA ILE A 63 -12.56 33.85 -33.49
C ILE A 63 -11.67 33.66 -34.71
#